data_AF-A0A2K8YVG9-F1
#
_entry.id   AF-A0A2K8YVG9-F1
#
_cell.length_a   1.000
_cell.length_b   1.000
_cell.length_c   1.000
_cell.angle_alpha   90.00
_cell.angle_beta   90.00
_cell.angle_gamma   90.00
#
_symmetry.space_group_name_H-M   'P 1'
#
loop_
_entity.id
_entity.type
_entity.pdbx_description
1 polymer ?
#
loop_
_entity_poly.entity_id
_entity_poly.type
_entity_poly.pdbx_seq_one_letter_code
_entity_poly.pdbx_strand_id
1 'polypeptide(L)'
;MNELLIAGLTDVGQRRKDNQDTFICTPLWSESSALLTVIDGVGGYAGGDRAAAIAKESIERYMATPNGDPLSMLRESVVFANNQINEQREQDLRLGQMCCVLTAALADVSTSKLYFVHVGDTRLYRYRQGELTKLTQDHSLVGVREDANELTEAEAMAHPRRNEILRDVGSSPHRVDDPNFLDSGETDFQPGDQLLLCSDGLTDMITQAQIKAVLNRPISLDKQLSELVRVANHQGGNDNITVVLARNDVRTSEPAAPVNLPNPKSARSRKPPVVPVAPLVPAVEQPIKPEPVKRSSTGRWVLMGLVAICGIAGIVWYQSWPSATTASIVDSLNVAHSLPDTVAALPVPSLRLDSLLQTAHRSADHQLVLTDDTLRIDKPVSLTDSLLAIIGRNQLTVIAPRDSANSMLAMRVERRGTIQLNNLIISGFKTGIETTGEARLVLNKVYFKRVDLPVRAAIRQDTCLNTIISIAVQKQSVPTKPIHP
;
A
#
# COMPACT_ATOMS: atom_id res chain seq x y z
N MET A 1 -4.16 7.86 -39.32
CA MET A 1 -4.61 8.56 -38.10
C MET A 1 -4.40 7.58 -36.97
N ASN A 2 -3.77 7.99 -35.87
CA ASN A 2 -3.57 7.09 -34.73
C ASN A 2 -4.94 6.73 -34.15
N GLU A 3 -5.19 5.43 -34.05
CA GLU A 3 -6.44 4.87 -33.50
C GLU A 3 -6.46 4.91 -31.97
N LEU A 4 -5.29 5.00 -31.35
CA LEU A 4 -5.09 5.23 -29.93
C LEU A 4 -4.33 6.54 -29.73
N LEU A 5 -4.96 7.50 -29.06
CA LEU A 5 -4.33 8.76 -28.66
C LEU A 5 -3.96 8.67 -27.18
N ILE A 6 -2.76 9.10 -26.81
CA ILE A 6 -2.29 9.11 -25.42
C ILE A 6 -1.60 10.44 -25.11
N ALA A 7 -1.71 10.90 -23.86
CA ALA A 7 -0.95 12.04 -23.37
C ALA A 7 -0.80 11.94 -21.84
N GLY A 8 0.31 12.43 -21.29
CA GLY A 8 0.57 12.45 -19.86
C GLY A 8 1.17 13.78 -19.43
N LEU A 9 0.81 14.24 -18.22
CA LEU A 9 1.30 15.46 -17.61
C LEU A 9 1.47 15.26 -16.11
N THR A 10 2.58 15.76 -15.57
CA THR A 10 2.82 15.85 -14.13
C THR A 10 3.19 17.29 -13.76
N ASP A 11 2.73 17.75 -12.61
CA ASP A 11 2.96 19.09 -12.09
C ASP A 11 3.27 19.00 -10.59
N VAL A 12 4.20 19.84 -10.13
CA VAL A 12 4.62 19.83 -8.72
C VAL A 12 3.51 20.29 -7.76
N GLY A 13 2.48 20.97 -8.26
CA GLY A 13 1.47 21.61 -7.42
C GLY A 13 1.89 23.00 -6.94
N GLN A 14 1.04 23.65 -6.15
CA GLN A 14 1.32 24.99 -5.59
C GLN A 14 1.97 24.96 -4.21
N ARG A 15 1.85 23.84 -3.47
CA ARG A 15 2.29 23.73 -2.06
C ARG A 15 3.50 22.84 -1.85
N ARG A 16 3.89 22.02 -2.84
CA ARG A 16 5.10 21.20 -2.78
C ARG A 16 6.27 21.90 -3.47
N LYS A 17 7.49 21.46 -3.17
CA LYS A 17 8.73 21.96 -3.79
C LYS A 17 9.31 20.98 -4.81
N ASP A 18 9.13 19.69 -4.52
CA ASP A 18 9.66 18.59 -5.28
C ASP A 18 8.49 17.75 -5.79
N ASN A 19 8.67 17.13 -6.94
CA ASN A 19 7.68 16.24 -7.53
C ASN A 19 8.14 14.79 -7.33
N GLN A 20 7.41 14.05 -6.52
CA GLN A 20 7.64 12.63 -6.23
C GLN A 20 6.79 11.72 -7.12
N ASP A 21 5.86 12.29 -7.88
CA ASP A 21 5.09 11.56 -8.88
C ASP A 21 5.90 11.32 -10.15
N THR A 22 5.55 10.27 -10.86
CA THR A 22 5.94 10.05 -12.24
C THR A 22 4.87 9.25 -12.99
N PHE A 23 5.06 9.08 -14.30
CA PHE A 23 4.12 8.33 -15.12
C PHE A 23 4.81 7.60 -16.28
N ILE A 24 4.12 6.59 -16.80
CA ILE A 24 4.40 5.94 -18.09
C ILE A 24 3.25 6.31 -19.03
N CYS A 25 3.57 6.73 -20.24
CA CYS A 25 2.60 7.07 -21.27
C CYS A 25 3.24 6.85 -22.65
N THR A 26 3.36 5.60 -23.07
CA THR A 26 4.06 5.22 -24.30
C THR A 26 3.31 4.12 -25.05
N PRO A 27 3.37 4.11 -26.40
CA PRO A 27 2.97 2.92 -27.16
C PRO A 27 3.76 1.70 -26.68
N LEU A 28 3.13 0.52 -26.68
CA LEU A 28 3.73 -0.74 -26.23
C LEU A 28 3.36 -1.86 -27.20
N TRP A 29 4.34 -2.62 -27.69
CA TRP A 29 4.21 -3.77 -28.62
C TRP A 29 3.66 -3.45 -30.03
N SER A 30 2.77 -2.47 -30.16
CA SER A 30 2.20 -2.00 -31.43
C SER A 30 1.74 -0.55 -31.31
N GLU A 31 1.44 0.11 -32.43
CA GLU A 31 0.84 1.45 -32.46
C GLU A 31 -0.62 1.47 -31.94
N SER A 32 -1.26 0.31 -31.84
CA SER A 32 -2.64 0.14 -31.33
C SER A 32 -2.70 -0.16 -29.84
N SER A 33 -1.58 -0.25 -29.14
CA SER A 33 -1.54 -0.54 -27.71
C SER A 33 -0.60 0.40 -26.97
N ALA A 34 -0.94 0.74 -25.73
CA ALA A 34 -0.16 1.66 -24.91
C ALA A 34 -0.09 1.21 -23.46
N LEU A 35 1.08 1.42 -22.86
CA LEU A 35 1.31 1.29 -21.43
C LEU A 35 1.12 2.65 -20.77
N LEU A 36 0.23 2.69 -19.79
CA LEU A 36 -0.20 3.89 -19.09
C LEU A 36 -0.06 3.63 -17.60
N THR A 37 0.71 4.43 -16.90
CA THR A 37 0.89 4.26 -15.44
C THR A 37 0.95 5.61 -14.78
N VAL A 38 0.29 5.78 -13.64
CA VAL A 38 0.56 6.86 -12.69
C VAL A 38 1.18 6.25 -11.44
N ILE A 39 2.25 6.86 -10.97
CA ILE A 39 3.03 6.41 -9.81
C ILE A 39 3.22 7.61 -8.90
N ASP A 40 2.77 7.52 -7.67
CA ASP A 40 2.96 8.54 -6.63
C ASP A 40 3.94 8.00 -5.59
N GLY A 41 5.05 8.73 -5.45
CA GLY A 41 6.14 8.39 -4.55
C GLY A 41 5.85 8.83 -3.12
N VAL A 42 5.65 7.87 -2.22
CA VAL A 42 5.38 8.13 -0.81
C VAL A 42 6.68 8.11 -0.01
N GLY A 43 7.00 9.24 0.60
CA GLY A 43 8.16 9.35 1.48
C GLY A 43 8.08 10.58 2.36
N GLY A 44 7.66 10.39 3.63
CA GLY A 44 7.76 11.44 4.66
C GLY A 44 9.20 11.95 4.90
N TYR A 45 10.19 11.21 4.40
CA TYR A 45 11.60 11.59 4.24
C TYR A 45 12.14 11.12 2.86
N ALA A 46 13.30 11.66 2.45
CA ALA A 46 13.90 11.54 1.12
C ALA A 46 13.85 10.12 0.54
N GLY A 47 13.06 9.91 -0.52
CA GLY A 47 13.05 8.64 -1.27
C GLY A 47 11.82 8.35 -2.11
N GLY A 48 10.70 9.06 -1.94
CA GLY A 48 9.48 8.83 -2.73
C GLY A 48 9.72 8.93 -4.24
N ASP A 49 10.43 9.96 -4.68
CA ASP A 49 10.88 10.15 -6.07
C ASP A 49 11.74 8.97 -6.57
N ARG A 50 12.60 8.43 -5.70
CA ARG A 50 13.43 7.27 -6.02
C ARG A 50 12.61 5.99 -6.13
N ALA A 51 11.66 5.75 -5.24
CA ALA A 51 10.74 4.62 -5.32
C ALA A 51 9.91 4.68 -6.60
N ALA A 52 9.34 5.85 -6.91
CA ALA A 52 8.56 6.08 -8.11
C ALA A 52 9.39 5.85 -9.40
N ALA A 53 10.65 6.31 -9.42
CA ALA A 53 11.57 6.06 -10.53
C ALA A 53 11.90 4.56 -10.70
N ILE A 54 12.19 3.84 -9.61
CA ILE A 54 12.46 2.39 -9.67
C ILE A 54 11.23 1.64 -10.19
N ALA A 55 10.03 1.99 -9.72
CA ALA A 55 8.80 1.38 -10.20
C ALA A 55 8.61 1.59 -11.71
N LYS A 56 8.78 2.84 -12.17
CA LYS A 56 8.69 3.19 -13.59
C LYS A 56 9.66 2.35 -14.44
N GLU A 57 10.95 2.40 -14.11
CA GLU A 57 12.00 1.69 -14.85
C GLU A 57 11.78 0.17 -14.86
N SER A 58 11.32 -0.38 -13.74
CA SER A 58 11.07 -1.81 -13.59
C SER A 58 9.88 -2.26 -14.44
N ILE A 59 8.79 -1.50 -14.43
CA ILE A 59 7.60 -1.80 -15.23
C ILE A 59 7.89 -1.67 -16.72
N GLU A 60 8.55 -0.57 -17.15
CA GLU A 60 8.93 -0.38 -18.56
C GLU A 60 9.83 -1.53 -19.05
N ARG A 61 10.82 -1.92 -18.25
CA ARG A 61 11.75 -3.02 -18.59
C ARG A 61 11.03 -4.37 -18.68
N TYR A 62 10.17 -4.68 -17.71
CA TYR A 62 9.45 -5.95 -17.68
C TYR A 62 8.47 -6.07 -18.86
N MET A 63 7.78 -4.99 -19.17
CA MET A 63 6.77 -4.95 -20.23
C MET A 63 7.36 -4.80 -21.65
N ALA A 64 8.66 -4.52 -21.79
CA ALA A 64 9.29 -4.19 -23.07
C ALA A 64 9.11 -5.27 -24.16
N THR A 65 9.09 -6.56 -23.77
CA THR A 65 8.93 -7.68 -24.71
C THR A 65 7.70 -8.51 -24.33
N PRO A 66 6.72 -8.69 -25.24
CA PRO A 66 5.55 -9.51 -24.97
C PRO A 66 5.97 -10.97 -24.85
N ASN A 67 5.70 -11.60 -23.70
CA ASN A 67 6.13 -12.97 -23.40
C ASN A 67 5.05 -13.85 -22.75
N GLY A 68 3.80 -13.39 -22.70
CA GLY A 68 2.71 -14.12 -22.06
C GLY A 68 1.37 -13.41 -22.17
N ASP A 69 0.44 -13.83 -21.31
CA ASP A 69 -0.85 -13.17 -21.11
C ASP A 69 -0.65 -11.72 -20.62
N PRO A 70 -1.26 -10.71 -21.26
CA PRO A 70 -1.00 -9.31 -20.93
C PRO A 70 -1.31 -8.92 -19.48
N LEU A 71 -2.40 -9.45 -18.90
CA LEU A 71 -2.75 -9.17 -17.51
C LEU A 71 -1.72 -9.76 -16.54
N SER A 72 -1.32 -11.00 -16.80
CA SER A 72 -0.30 -11.71 -16.02
C SER A 72 1.04 -10.96 -16.06
N MET A 73 1.48 -10.55 -17.25
CA MET A 73 2.68 -9.72 -17.41
C MET A 73 2.59 -8.41 -16.64
N LEU A 74 1.44 -7.73 -16.68
CA LEU A 74 1.24 -6.46 -15.97
C LEU A 74 1.32 -6.67 -14.45
N ARG A 75 0.69 -7.72 -13.91
CA ARG A 75 0.78 -8.09 -12.48
C ARG A 75 2.22 -8.38 -12.06
N GLU A 76 2.92 -9.19 -12.86
CA GLU A 76 4.32 -9.56 -12.62
C GLU A 76 5.23 -8.33 -12.64
N SER A 77 5.00 -7.38 -13.55
CA SER A 77 5.77 -6.15 -13.65
C SER A 77 5.68 -5.29 -12.38
N VAL A 78 4.50 -5.22 -11.76
CA VAL A 78 4.27 -4.48 -10.51
C VAL A 78 4.91 -5.21 -9.32
N VAL A 79 4.84 -6.54 -9.27
CA VAL A 79 5.53 -7.35 -8.25
C VAL A 79 7.05 -7.25 -8.39
N PHE A 80 7.56 -7.24 -9.61
CA PHE A 80 8.97 -7.03 -9.90
C PHE A 80 9.42 -5.65 -9.42
N ALA A 81 8.68 -4.58 -9.76
CA ALA A 81 8.91 -3.22 -9.27
C ALA A 81 8.92 -3.15 -7.73
N ASN A 82 7.92 -3.77 -7.08
CA ASN A 82 7.85 -3.86 -5.62
C ASN A 82 9.12 -4.43 -5.01
N ASN A 83 9.55 -5.58 -5.51
CA ASN A 83 10.70 -6.29 -4.95
C ASN A 83 12.01 -5.54 -5.21
N GLN A 84 12.14 -4.82 -6.33
CA GLN A 84 13.28 -3.94 -6.60
C GLN A 84 13.35 -2.74 -5.64
N ILE A 85 12.21 -2.11 -5.33
CA ILE A 85 12.15 -1.03 -4.33
C ILE A 85 12.51 -1.60 -2.95
N ASN A 86 11.96 -2.76 -2.59
CA ASN A 86 12.23 -3.41 -1.32
C ASN A 86 13.72 -3.76 -1.13
N GLU A 87 14.35 -4.38 -2.14
CA GLU A 87 15.80 -4.66 -2.14
C GLU A 87 16.63 -3.39 -1.95
N GLN A 88 16.25 -2.28 -2.61
CA GLN A 88 16.95 -1.01 -2.48
C GLN A 88 16.80 -0.39 -1.06
N ARG A 89 15.63 -0.57 -0.41
CA ARG A 89 15.41 -0.16 0.99
C ARG A 89 16.30 -0.92 1.96
N GLU A 90 16.54 -2.20 1.71
CA GLU A 90 17.43 -3.03 2.53
C GLU A 90 18.91 -2.63 2.38
N GLN A 91 19.29 -2.14 1.20
CA GLN A 91 20.68 -1.75 0.90
C GLN A 91 21.04 -0.33 1.38
N ASP A 92 20.12 0.63 1.34
CA ASP A 92 20.36 2.02 1.79
C ASP A 92 19.36 2.42 2.88
N LEU A 93 19.84 2.46 4.13
CA LEU A 93 19.04 2.85 5.30
C LEU A 93 18.41 4.24 5.17
N ARG A 94 18.99 5.16 4.37
CA ARG A 94 18.40 6.49 4.13
C ARG A 94 17.12 6.43 3.31
N LEU A 95 17.00 5.41 2.46
CA LEU A 95 15.83 5.11 1.65
C LEU A 95 14.92 4.07 2.30
N GLY A 96 15.21 3.62 3.54
CA GLY A 96 14.55 2.47 4.16
C GLY A 96 13.03 2.60 4.35
N GLN A 97 12.47 3.80 4.18
CA GLN A 97 11.04 4.08 4.25
C GLN A 97 10.42 4.47 2.90
N MET A 98 11.18 4.46 1.79
CA MET A 98 10.63 4.83 0.49
C MET A 98 9.62 3.78 0.01
N CYS A 99 8.46 4.21 -0.44
CA CYS A 99 7.52 3.38 -1.18
C CYS A 99 6.83 4.23 -2.23
N CYS A 100 5.97 3.62 -3.02
CA CYS A 100 5.07 4.34 -3.88
C CYS A 100 3.71 3.63 -3.93
N VAL A 101 2.75 4.31 -4.50
CA VAL A 101 1.47 3.75 -4.93
C VAL A 101 1.39 3.90 -6.44
N LEU A 102 0.66 3.02 -7.11
CA LEU A 102 0.54 3.08 -8.56
C LEU A 102 -0.73 2.44 -9.10
N THR A 103 -1.12 2.94 -10.26
CA THR A 103 -2.10 2.30 -11.13
C THR A 103 -1.48 2.17 -12.51
N ALA A 104 -1.38 0.95 -13.00
CA ALA A 104 -0.86 0.62 -14.33
C ALA A 104 -1.97 0.04 -15.20
N ALA A 105 -1.97 0.39 -16.48
CA ALA A 105 -2.94 -0.05 -17.45
C ALA A 105 -2.28 -0.33 -18.81
N LEU A 106 -2.71 -1.42 -19.44
CA LEU A 106 -2.45 -1.71 -20.84
C LEU A 106 -3.76 -1.56 -21.60
N ALA A 107 -3.82 -0.55 -22.46
CA ALA A 107 -4.94 -0.31 -23.35
C ALA A 107 -4.59 -0.80 -24.75
N ASP A 108 -5.42 -1.65 -25.34
CA ASP A 108 -5.23 -2.19 -26.68
C ASP A 108 -6.52 -2.04 -27.50
N VAL A 109 -6.49 -1.16 -28.51
CA VAL A 109 -7.65 -0.88 -29.36
C VAL A 109 -7.88 -1.98 -30.39
N SER A 110 -6.86 -2.77 -30.73
CA SER A 110 -6.97 -3.87 -31.70
C SER A 110 -7.80 -5.03 -31.15
N THR A 111 -7.64 -5.32 -29.86
CA THR A 111 -8.43 -6.31 -29.12
C THR A 111 -9.64 -5.70 -28.42
N SER A 112 -9.75 -4.36 -28.38
CA SER A 112 -10.75 -3.60 -27.62
C SER A 112 -10.73 -3.96 -26.13
N LYS A 113 -9.53 -4.14 -25.57
CA LYS A 113 -9.31 -4.56 -24.18
C LYS A 113 -8.53 -3.52 -23.39
N LEU A 114 -8.88 -3.46 -22.11
CA LEU A 114 -8.15 -2.74 -21.08
C LEU A 114 -7.79 -3.73 -19.97
N TYR A 115 -6.51 -3.87 -19.70
CA TYR A 115 -5.98 -4.59 -18.55
C TYR A 115 -5.44 -3.58 -17.54
N PHE A 116 -5.66 -3.77 -16.25
CA PHE A 116 -5.14 -2.88 -15.24
C PHE A 116 -4.72 -3.59 -13.96
N VAL A 117 -3.77 -2.98 -13.25
CA VAL A 117 -3.26 -3.39 -11.94
C VAL A 117 -3.15 -2.15 -11.07
N HIS A 118 -3.54 -2.26 -9.80
CA HIS A 118 -3.66 -1.14 -8.88
C HIS A 118 -3.17 -1.50 -7.48
N VAL A 119 -2.39 -0.60 -6.88
CA VAL A 119 -1.93 -0.63 -5.48
C VAL A 119 -1.94 0.80 -4.93
N GLY A 120 -2.67 1.05 -3.84
CA GLY A 120 -2.71 2.34 -3.16
C GLY A 120 -3.93 3.18 -3.53
N ASP A 121 -3.78 4.50 -3.71
CA ASP A 121 -4.87 5.46 -3.86
C ASP A 121 -4.77 6.34 -5.12
N THR A 122 -3.85 6.02 -6.03
CA THR A 122 -3.97 6.46 -7.43
C THR A 122 -5.23 5.86 -8.07
N ARG A 123 -5.80 6.52 -9.08
CA ARG A 123 -7.12 6.13 -9.61
C ARG A 123 -7.10 5.93 -11.11
N LEU A 124 -7.91 4.97 -11.58
CA LEU A 124 -8.23 4.79 -13.00
C LEU A 124 -9.74 4.98 -13.20
N TYR A 125 -10.08 5.86 -14.14
CA TYR A 125 -11.44 6.12 -14.58
C TYR A 125 -11.61 5.79 -16.06
N ARG A 126 -12.82 5.37 -16.42
CA ARG A 126 -13.30 5.30 -17.80
C ARG A 126 -14.40 6.35 -18.01
N TYR A 127 -14.21 7.18 -19.01
CA TYR A 127 -15.21 8.09 -19.55
C TYR A 127 -15.82 7.50 -20.82
N ARG A 128 -17.13 7.22 -20.81
CA ARG A 128 -17.88 6.65 -21.93
C ARG A 128 -19.23 7.31 -22.02
N GLN A 129 -19.55 7.90 -23.19
CA GLN A 129 -20.87 8.45 -23.51
C GLN A 129 -21.42 9.41 -22.43
N GLY A 130 -20.56 10.25 -21.85
CA GLY A 130 -20.96 11.18 -20.80
C GLY A 130 -20.83 10.62 -19.39
N GLU A 131 -20.64 9.32 -19.19
CA GLU A 131 -20.47 8.73 -17.86
C GLU A 131 -19.00 8.55 -17.51
N LEU A 132 -18.63 8.94 -16.28
CA LEU A 132 -17.29 8.76 -15.73
C LEU A 132 -17.37 7.69 -14.65
N THR A 133 -16.74 6.54 -14.86
CA THR A 133 -16.78 5.39 -13.94
C THR A 133 -15.39 5.14 -13.37
N LYS A 134 -15.26 5.11 -12.04
CA LYS A 134 -14.05 4.68 -11.35
C LYS A 134 -13.91 3.16 -11.49
N LEU A 135 -12.76 2.68 -11.96
CA LEU A 135 -12.49 1.25 -12.17
C LEU A 135 -11.67 0.63 -11.02
N THR A 136 -10.94 1.45 -10.27
CA THR A 136 -10.15 1.04 -9.11
C THR A 136 -10.89 1.27 -7.79
N GLN A 137 -10.45 0.62 -6.73
CA GLN A 137 -10.89 0.83 -5.34
C GLN A 137 -9.68 1.26 -4.54
N ASP A 138 -9.81 2.34 -3.77
CA ASP A 138 -8.65 2.94 -3.13
C ASP A 138 -8.22 2.09 -1.93
N HIS A 139 -6.94 1.70 -1.89
CA HIS A 139 -6.33 1.03 -0.75
C HIS A 139 -5.91 2.03 0.32
N SER A 140 -6.83 2.89 0.74
CA SER A 140 -6.65 3.85 1.83
C SER A 140 -7.75 3.69 2.88
N LEU A 141 -7.48 4.13 4.12
CA LEU A 141 -8.45 4.01 5.22
C LEU A 141 -9.79 4.67 4.87
N VAL A 142 -9.72 5.83 4.24
CA VAL A 142 -10.89 6.61 3.86
C VAL A 142 -11.51 6.07 2.58
N GLY A 143 -10.69 5.70 1.60
CA GLY A 143 -11.15 5.12 0.34
C GLY A 143 -11.98 3.85 0.52
N VAL A 144 -11.51 2.92 1.35
CA VAL A 144 -12.27 1.70 1.67
C VAL A 144 -13.63 2.00 2.32
N ARG A 145 -13.70 3.05 3.15
CA ARG A 145 -14.96 3.46 3.80
C ARG A 145 -15.89 4.19 2.86
N GLU A 146 -15.35 5.00 1.95
CA GLU A 146 -16.11 5.64 0.87
C GLU A 146 -16.72 4.58 -0.04
N ASP A 147 -15.90 3.63 -0.52
CA ASP A 147 -16.33 2.54 -1.40
C ASP A 147 -17.38 1.63 -0.71
N ALA A 148 -17.35 1.53 0.62
CA ALA A 148 -18.34 0.82 1.44
C ALA A 148 -19.63 1.64 1.73
N ASN A 149 -19.73 2.88 1.26
CA ASN A 149 -20.77 3.86 1.60
C ASN A 149 -20.88 4.17 3.11
N GLU A 150 -19.79 3.98 3.87
CA GLU A 150 -19.69 4.41 5.28
C GLU A 150 -19.35 5.90 5.40
N LEU A 151 -18.69 6.46 4.39
CA LEU A 151 -18.40 7.88 4.25
C LEU A 151 -18.90 8.38 2.90
N THR A 152 -19.44 9.60 2.87
CA THR A 152 -19.64 10.33 1.62
C THR A 152 -18.31 10.88 1.10
N GLU A 153 -18.21 11.17 -0.20
CA GLU A 153 -17.03 11.83 -0.82
C GLU A 153 -16.62 13.09 -0.04
N ALA A 154 -17.58 13.91 0.39
CA ALA A 154 -17.30 15.12 1.16
C ALA A 154 -16.73 14.83 2.56
N GLU A 155 -17.22 13.79 3.25
CA GLU A 155 -16.71 13.38 4.56
C GLU A 155 -15.33 12.72 4.46
N ALA A 156 -15.13 11.91 3.42
CA ALA A 156 -13.84 11.32 3.08
C ALA A 156 -12.76 12.42 2.92
N MET A 157 -13.07 13.45 2.13
CA MET A 157 -12.18 14.58 1.90
C MET A 157 -11.88 15.41 3.16
N ALA A 158 -12.83 15.50 4.09
CA ALA A 158 -12.63 16.22 5.36
C ALA A 158 -11.95 15.37 6.45
N HIS A 159 -11.72 14.08 6.21
CA HIS A 159 -11.26 13.16 7.24
C HIS A 159 -9.78 13.42 7.62
N PRO A 160 -9.43 13.44 8.92
CA PRO A 160 -8.06 13.76 9.37
C PRO A 160 -7.02 12.71 8.98
N ARG A 161 -7.45 11.48 8.67
CA ARG A 161 -6.60 10.35 8.24
C ARG A 161 -6.82 9.98 6.77
N ARG A 162 -7.17 10.95 5.91
CA ARG A 162 -7.44 10.68 4.49
C ARG A 162 -6.21 10.19 3.72
N ASN A 163 -5.02 10.66 4.10
CA ASN A 163 -3.74 10.27 3.49
C ASN A 163 -3.16 8.95 4.05
N GLU A 164 -3.96 8.10 4.70
CA GLU A 164 -3.47 6.84 5.27
C GLU A 164 -3.66 5.68 4.30
N ILE A 165 -2.56 5.25 3.68
CA ILE A 165 -2.50 4.16 2.71
C ILE A 165 -2.39 2.80 3.44
N LEU A 166 -3.14 1.81 2.97
CA LEU A 166 -3.22 0.44 3.49
C LEU A 166 -2.37 -0.56 2.70
N ARG A 167 -2.13 -0.29 1.41
CA ARG A 167 -1.27 -1.10 0.54
C ARG A 167 -0.36 -0.19 -0.26
N ASP A 168 0.93 -0.51 -0.28
CA ASP A 168 1.94 0.23 -1.02
C ASP A 168 2.83 -0.73 -1.83
N VAL A 169 3.66 -0.15 -2.69
CA VAL A 169 4.68 -0.82 -3.48
C VAL A 169 6.05 -0.51 -2.86
N GLY A 170 6.71 -1.53 -2.34
CA GLY A 170 8.10 -1.50 -1.86
C GLY A 170 8.29 -1.81 -0.38
N SER A 171 7.27 -1.67 0.48
CA SER A 171 7.43 -1.87 1.93
C SER A 171 7.72 -3.31 2.36
N SER A 172 7.23 -4.29 1.62
CA SER A 172 7.53 -5.70 1.86
C SER A 172 7.70 -6.43 0.55
N PRO A 173 8.48 -7.53 0.52
CA PRO A 173 8.54 -8.38 -0.66
C PRO A 173 7.19 -9.09 -0.85
N HIS A 174 6.72 -9.12 -2.09
CA HIS A 174 5.47 -9.76 -2.48
C HIS A 174 5.70 -10.79 -3.58
N ARG A 175 4.76 -11.73 -3.68
CA ARG A 175 4.67 -12.71 -4.77
C ARG A 175 3.47 -12.36 -5.64
N VAL A 176 3.46 -12.87 -6.87
CA VAL A 176 2.37 -12.65 -7.83
C VAL A 176 1.04 -13.22 -7.35
N ASP A 177 1.07 -14.24 -6.49
CA ASP A 177 -0.08 -14.91 -5.90
C ASP A 177 -0.49 -14.33 -4.53
N ASP A 178 0.09 -13.21 -4.09
CA ASP A 178 -0.31 -12.55 -2.84
C ASP A 178 -1.71 -11.93 -2.96
N PRO A 179 -2.72 -12.43 -2.22
CA PRO A 179 -4.10 -11.95 -2.34
C PRO A 179 -4.32 -10.58 -1.69
N ASN A 180 -3.37 -10.06 -0.90
CA ASN A 180 -3.52 -8.83 -0.14
C ASN A 180 -2.63 -7.69 -0.66
N PHE A 181 -1.97 -7.87 -1.80
CA PHE A 181 -1.02 -6.90 -2.32
C PHE A 181 -1.62 -5.97 -3.38
N LEU A 182 -2.14 -6.54 -4.48
CA LEU A 182 -2.62 -5.78 -5.63
C LEU A 182 -4.01 -6.23 -6.07
N ASP A 183 -4.75 -5.28 -6.64
CA ASP A 183 -5.98 -5.57 -7.36
C ASP A 183 -5.69 -5.51 -8.87
N SER A 184 -6.40 -6.32 -9.65
CA SER A 184 -6.21 -6.36 -11.11
C SER A 184 -7.50 -6.71 -11.82
N GLY A 185 -7.68 -6.23 -13.04
CA GLY A 185 -8.87 -6.52 -13.82
C GLY A 185 -8.66 -6.44 -15.33
N GLU A 186 -9.64 -6.98 -16.04
CA GLU A 186 -9.80 -6.87 -17.48
C GLU A 186 -11.19 -6.29 -17.77
N THR A 187 -11.27 -5.34 -18.68
CA THR A 187 -12.54 -4.77 -19.15
C THR A 187 -12.45 -4.37 -20.62
N ASP A 188 -13.58 -3.92 -21.18
CA ASP A 188 -13.68 -3.47 -22.56
C ASP A 188 -13.19 -2.03 -22.74
N PHE A 189 -12.49 -1.79 -23.84
CA PHE A 189 -12.01 -0.47 -24.27
C PHE A 189 -12.55 -0.14 -25.66
N GLN A 190 -13.77 0.37 -25.70
CA GLN A 190 -14.54 0.55 -26.92
C GLN A 190 -14.15 1.84 -27.65
N PRO A 191 -14.41 1.92 -28.97
CA PRO A 191 -14.35 3.17 -29.72
C PRO A 191 -15.09 4.32 -29.02
N GLY A 192 -14.40 5.47 -28.89
CA GLY A 192 -14.89 6.66 -28.20
C GLY A 192 -14.64 6.67 -26.68
N ASP A 193 -14.17 5.56 -26.09
CA ASP A 193 -13.78 5.55 -24.69
C ASP A 193 -12.56 6.43 -24.45
N GLN A 194 -12.56 7.08 -23.29
CA GLN A 194 -11.41 7.79 -22.78
C GLN A 194 -11.06 7.29 -21.38
N LEU A 195 -9.80 6.95 -21.16
CA LEU A 195 -9.26 6.59 -19.85
C LEU A 195 -8.60 7.80 -19.21
N LEU A 196 -8.72 7.90 -17.90
CA LEU A 196 -7.98 8.84 -17.06
C LEU A 196 -7.33 8.07 -15.91
N LEU A 197 -6.01 8.07 -15.86
CA LEU A 197 -5.27 7.68 -14.66
C LEU A 197 -4.81 8.96 -13.97
N CYS A 198 -4.88 9.01 -12.64
CA CYS A 198 -4.45 10.18 -11.88
C CYS A 198 -3.94 9.84 -10.47
N SER A 199 -3.07 10.70 -9.93
CA SER A 199 -2.73 10.71 -8.51
C SER A 199 -3.80 11.40 -7.68
N ASP A 200 -3.73 11.22 -6.36
CA ASP A 200 -4.66 11.81 -5.40
C ASP A 200 -4.65 13.35 -5.48
N GLY A 201 -3.52 13.98 -5.81
CA GLY A 201 -3.40 15.43 -5.96
C GLY A 201 -4.33 16.05 -7.00
N LEU A 202 -4.87 15.25 -7.94
CA LEU A 202 -5.99 15.68 -8.77
C LEU A 202 -7.32 15.57 -7.99
N THR A 203 -7.66 14.37 -7.55
CA THR A 203 -8.99 14.05 -7.04
C THR A 203 -9.27 14.65 -5.66
N ASP A 204 -8.24 14.99 -4.91
CA ASP A 204 -8.34 15.73 -3.66
C ASP A 204 -8.74 17.20 -3.91
N MET A 205 -8.41 17.75 -5.08
CA MET A 205 -8.63 19.16 -5.40
C MET A 205 -9.90 19.40 -6.23
N ILE A 206 -10.31 18.44 -7.06
CA ILE A 206 -11.44 18.59 -7.97
C ILE A 206 -12.37 17.38 -7.94
N THR A 207 -13.67 17.66 -8.07
CA THR A 207 -14.71 16.63 -8.02
C THR A 207 -14.81 15.85 -9.33
N GLN A 208 -15.41 14.66 -9.26
CA GLN A 208 -15.72 13.86 -10.44
C GLN A 208 -16.54 14.62 -11.49
N ALA A 209 -17.45 15.50 -11.05
CA ALA A 209 -18.24 16.36 -11.95
C ALA A 209 -17.38 17.36 -12.72
N GLN A 210 -16.37 17.95 -12.07
CA GLN A 210 -15.42 18.87 -12.71
C GLN A 210 -14.51 18.12 -13.69
N ILE A 211 -14.03 16.93 -13.32
CA ILE A 211 -13.26 16.05 -14.21
C ILE A 211 -14.09 15.73 -15.46
N LYS A 212 -15.32 15.23 -15.28
CA LYS A 212 -16.27 14.94 -16.37
C LYS A 212 -16.50 16.16 -17.28
N ALA A 213 -16.66 17.35 -16.71
CA ALA A 213 -16.82 18.58 -17.49
C ALA A 213 -15.61 18.88 -18.39
N VAL A 214 -14.38 18.61 -17.94
CA VAL A 214 -13.17 18.79 -18.74
C VAL A 214 -13.07 17.72 -19.84
N LEU A 215 -13.28 16.45 -19.48
CA LEU A 215 -13.19 15.32 -20.42
C LEU A 215 -14.24 15.40 -21.54
N ASN A 216 -15.40 16.00 -21.27
CA ASN A 216 -16.46 16.19 -22.26
C ASN A 216 -16.16 17.28 -23.31
N ARG A 217 -15.13 18.11 -23.11
CA ARG A 217 -14.82 19.21 -24.05
C ARG A 217 -14.18 18.64 -25.33
N PRO A 218 -14.61 19.08 -26.52
CA PRO A 218 -14.02 18.65 -27.80
C PRO A 218 -12.70 19.39 -28.07
N ILE A 219 -11.70 19.15 -27.22
CA ILE A 219 -10.35 19.70 -27.31
C ILE A 219 -9.31 18.55 -27.28
N SER A 220 -8.06 18.84 -27.64
CA SER A 220 -6.98 17.84 -27.62
C SER A 220 -6.70 17.32 -26.21
N LEU A 221 -6.14 16.10 -26.10
CA LEU A 221 -5.78 15.50 -24.82
C LEU A 221 -4.84 16.41 -24.02
N ASP A 222 -3.83 17.02 -24.66
CA ASP A 222 -2.91 17.95 -23.99
C ASP A 222 -3.63 19.15 -23.34
N LYS A 223 -4.67 19.67 -23.99
CA LYS A 223 -5.48 20.76 -23.46
C LYS A 223 -6.39 20.28 -22.32
N GLN A 224 -6.89 19.05 -22.38
CA GLN A 224 -7.64 18.45 -21.28
C GLN A 224 -6.73 18.25 -20.05
N LEU A 225 -5.53 17.69 -20.23
CA LEU A 225 -4.53 17.54 -19.17
C LEU A 225 -4.17 18.89 -18.53
N SER A 226 -3.82 19.87 -19.37
CA SER A 226 -3.47 21.21 -18.90
C SER A 226 -4.62 21.85 -18.11
N GLU A 227 -5.87 21.64 -18.54
CA GLU A 227 -7.04 22.16 -17.84
C GLU A 227 -7.28 21.43 -16.51
N LEU A 228 -7.16 20.10 -16.46
CA LEU A 228 -7.29 19.32 -15.23
C LEU A 228 -6.29 19.81 -14.17
N VAL A 229 -5.00 19.89 -14.54
CA VAL A 229 -3.94 20.39 -13.67
C VAL A 229 -4.19 21.85 -13.27
N ARG A 230 -4.60 22.71 -14.21
CA ARG A 230 -4.89 24.13 -13.93
C ARG A 230 -6.02 24.29 -12.91
N VAL A 231 -7.11 23.54 -13.06
CA VAL A 231 -8.25 23.63 -12.14
C VAL A 231 -7.86 23.10 -10.75
N ALA A 232 -7.14 21.98 -10.66
CA ALA A 232 -6.66 21.44 -9.39
C ALA A 232 -5.69 22.40 -8.67
N ASN A 233 -4.74 22.99 -9.41
CA ASN A 233 -3.86 24.02 -8.87
C ASN A 233 -4.61 25.26 -8.38
N HIS A 234 -5.67 25.68 -9.09
CA HIS A 234 -6.50 26.81 -8.67
C HIS A 234 -7.32 26.51 -7.39
N GLN A 235 -7.66 25.25 -7.13
CA GLN A 235 -8.35 24.83 -5.90
C GLN A 235 -7.42 24.65 -4.70
N GLY A 236 -6.10 24.71 -4.91
CA GLY A 236 -5.12 24.72 -3.84
C GLY A 236 -3.77 24.17 -4.25
N GLY A 237 -3.76 23.14 -5.12
CA GLY A 237 -2.55 22.45 -5.56
C GLY A 237 -1.72 21.94 -4.37
N ASN A 238 -2.39 21.23 -3.46
CA ASN A 238 -1.79 20.85 -2.18
C ASN A 238 -0.80 19.68 -2.29
N ASP A 239 -0.87 18.91 -3.37
CA ASP A 239 0.05 17.82 -3.67
C ASP A 239 0.59 17.87 -5.11
N ASN A 240 1.49 16.94 -5.42
CA ASN A 240 1.88 16.64 -6.79
C ASN A 240 0.66 16.16 -7.59
N ILE A 241 0.55 16.60 -8.85
CA ILE A 241 -0.62 16.32 -9.68
C ILE A 241 -0.14 15.62 -10.93
N THR A 242 -0.50 14.36 -11.08
CA THR A 242 -0.16 13.56 -12.25
C THR A 242 -1.40 13.01 -12.90
N VAL A 243 -1.48 13.15 -14.22
CA VAL A 243 -2.62 12.77 -15.04
C VAL A 243 -2.15 12.14 -16.35
N VAL A 244 -2.73 11.00 -16.70
CA VAL A 244 -2.50 10.31 -17.97
C VAL A 244 -3.85 10.05 -18.63
N LEU A 245 -3.97 10.44 -19.90
CA LEU A 245 -5.16 10.22 -20.71
C LEU A 245 -4.84 9.27 -21.86
N ALA A 246 -5.80 8.40 -22.17
CA ALA A 246 -5.84 7.65 -23.41
C ALA A 246 -7.23 7.70 -24.03
N ARG A 247 -7.33 7.79 -25.36
CA ARG A 247 -8.62 7.79 -26.08
C ARG A 247 -8.57 6.80 -27.23
N ASN A 248 -9.59 5.94 -27.29
CA ASN A 248 -9.83 5.07 -28.42
C ASN A 248 -10.56 5.85 -29.52
N ASP A 249 -9.83 6.27 -30.56
CA ASP A 249 -10.34 7.02 -31.71
C ASP A 249 -10.60 6.12 -32.93
N VAL A 250 -10.65 4.79 -32.74
CA VAL A 250 -11.09 3.85 -33.79
C VAL A 250 -12.46 4.29 -34.30
N ARG A 251 -12.58 4.46 -35.62
CA ARG A 251 -13.88 4.75 -36.23
C ARG A 251 -14.69 3.48 -36.27
N THR A 252 -15.82 3.44 -35.56
CA THR A 252 -16.83 2.41 -35.84
C THR A 252 -17.31 2.64 -37.27
N SER A 253 -17.00 1.71 -38.17
CA SER A 253 -17.77 1.59 -39.40
C SER A 253 -19.19 1.22 -38.99
N GLU A 254 -20.09 2.20 -38.95
CA GLU A 254 -21.52 1.88 -38.95
C GLU A 254 -21.76 0.87 -40.09
N PRO A 255 -22.46 -0.27 -39.86
CA PRO A 255 -22.93 -1.05 -40.97
C PRO A 255 -23.77 -0.11 -41.83
N ALA A 256 -23.35 0.06 -43.09
CA ALA A 256 -23.95 0.99 -44.03
C ALA A 256 -25.46 0.95 -43.90
N ALA A 257 -26.06 2.03 -43.40
CA ALA A 257 -27.50 2.20 -43.47
C ALA A 257 -27.92 1.89 -44.91
N PRO A 258 -28.95 1.07 -45.14
CA PRO A 258 -29.37 0.73 -46.48
C PRO A 258 -29.57 2.02 -47.27
N VAL A 259 -28.82 2.14 -48.37
CA VAL A 259 -28.86 3.28 -49.29
C VAL A 259 -30.30 3.44 -49.76
N ASN A 260 -31.02 4.37 -49.15
CA ASN A 260 -32.32 4.78 -49.62
C ASN A 260 -32.08 5.79 -50.75
N LEU A 261 -32.12 5.29 -51.98
CA LEU A 261 -32.09 6.11 -53.19
C LEU A 261 -33.24 7.14 -53.14
N PRO A 262 -32.97 8.42 -53.45
CA PRO A 262 -33.95 9.49 -53.26
C PRO A 262 -35.10 9.37 -54.26
N ASN A 263 -36.33 9.40 -53.74
CA ASN A 263 -37.54 9.53 -54.55
C ASN A 263 -37.77 11.03 -54.86
N PRO A 264 -37.81 11.45 -56.15
CA PRO A 264 -37.94 12.85 -56.50
C PRO A 264 -39.43 13.23 -56.55
N LYS A 265 -39.95 13.90 -55.51
CA LYS A 265 -41.16 14.73 -55.55
C LYS A 265 -41.40 15.42 -54.20
N SER A 266 -40.96 16.66 -54.08
CA SER A 266 -41.74 17.73 -53.45
C SER A 266 -41.11 19.08 -53.77
N ALA A 267 -41.80 19.85 -54.59
CA ALA A 267 -41.41 21.17 -55.00
C ALA A 267 -42.03 22.22 -54.05
N ARG A 268 -41.20 23.23 -53.73
CA ARG A 268 -41.55 24.63 -53.40
C ARG A 268 -42.38 24.92 -52.15
N SER A 269 -41.75 25.66 -51.23
CA SER A 269 -42.21 27.03 -50.90
C SER A 269 -41.05 27.84 -50.33
N ARG A 270 -40.62 28.88 -51.06
CA ARG A 270 -39.72 29.95 -50.59
C ARG A 270 -40.59 31.16 -50.21
N LYS A 271 -40.31 31.78 -49.06
CA LYS A 271 -40.72 33.16 -48.75
C LYS A 271 -39.49 34.02 -48.39
N PRO A 272 -39.53 35.35 -48.64
CA PRO A 272 -38.35 36.21 -48.80
C PRO A 272 -37.89 36.89 -47.49
N PRO A 273 -36.75 37.60 -47.49
CA PRO A 273 -36.09 38.13 -46.30
C PRO A 273 -36.64 39.50 -45.87
N VAL A 274 -36.52 39.83 -44.58
CA VAL A 274 -36.83 41.15 -44.01
C VAL A 274 -35.70 41.61 -43.11
N VAL A 275 -35.20 42.82 -43.38
CA VAL A 275 -34.32 43.70 -42.58
C VAL A 275 -34.66 45.14 -43.03
N PRO A 276 -34.38 46.27 -42.33
CA PRO A 276 -34.05 46.58 -40.91
C PRO A 276 -34.95 47.69 -40.29
N VAL A 277 -34.92 47.90 -38.96
CA VAL A 277 -34.99 49.25 -38.32
C VAL A 277 -34.31 49.23 -36.93
N ALA A 278 -33.34 50.13 -36.69
CA ALA A 278 -32.81 50.60 -35.39
C ALA A 278 -33.58 51.89 -34.97
N PRO A 279 -33.55 52.48 -33.75
CA PRO A 279 -32.34 52.75 -32.93
C PRO A 279 -32.52 52.86 -31.39
N LEU A 280 -31.41 52.94 -30.64
CA LEU A 280 -31.01 54.12 -29.84
C LEU A 280 -29.84 53.78 -28.90
N VAL A 281 -28.77 54.57 -29.09
CA VAL A 281 -27.55 54.68 -28.28
C VAL A 281 -27.84 55.68 -27.15
N PRO A 282 -27.24 55.52 -25.97
CA PRO A 282 -26.15 56.40 -25.55
C PRO A 282 -24.97 55.55 -25.05
N ALA A 283 -23.75 56.03 -24.87
CA ALA A 283 -22.95 57.14 -25.35
C ALA A 283 -21.58 56.82 -24.73
N VAL A 284 -20.52 56.87 -25.53
CA VAL A 284 -19.15 56.55 -25.09
C VAL A 284 -18.67 57.60 -24.09
N GLU A 285 -18.02 57.14 -23.01
CA GLU A 285 -17.08 57.98 -22.27
C GLU A 285 -15.86 57.14 -21.88
N GLN A 286 -14.72 57.44 -22.51
CA GLN A 286 -13.37 57.12 -22.06
C GLN A 286 -12.61 58.46 -21.95
N PRO A 287 -11.38 58.50 -21.41
CA PRO A 287 -10.98 58.21 -20.03
C PRO A 287 -10.29 59.45 -19.42
N ILE A 288 -10.29 59.60 -18.10
CA ILE A 288 -9.50 60.66 -17.43
C ILE A 288 -8.47 60.04 -16.48
N LYS A 289 -7.20 60.34 -16.75
CA LYS A 289 -5.99 60.28 -15.88
C LYS A 289 -5.31 61.65 -16.08
N PRO A 290 -4.55 62.28 -15.15
CA PRO A 290 -3.82 61.78 -13.97
C PRO A 290 -4.07 62.65 -12.68
N GLU A 291 -3.61 62.31 -11.47
CA GLU A 291 -2.27 62.62 -10.90
C GLU A 291 -2.10 62.08 -9.44
N PRO A 292 -0.88 62.10 -8.84
CA PRO A 292 -0.45 61.14 -7.82
C PRO A 292 -0.71 61.57 -6.36
N VAL A 293 -1.13 60.62 -5.52
CA VAL A 293 -1.24 60.82 -4.05
C VAL A 293 0.09 60.48 -3.36
N LYS A 294 0.62 61.46 -2.62
CA LYS A 294 1.79 61.35 -1.75
C LYS A 294 1.60 60.26 -0.69
N ARG A 295 2.56 59.34 -0.60
CA ARG A 295 2.70 58.38 0.50
C ARG A 295 3.13 59.14 1.78
N SER A 296 2.31 59.08 2.83
CA SER A 296 2.72 59.49 4.18
C SER A 296 3.41 58.33 4.90
N SER A 297 4.58 58.62 5.47
CA SER A 297 5.46 57.67 6.16
C SER A 297 5.08 57.49 7.63
N THR A 298 3.86 57.02 7.89
CA THR A 298 3.38 56.85 9.29
C THR A 298 3.00 55.41 9.64
N GLY A 299 3.05 54.48 8.68
CA GLY A 299 2.73 53.06 8.91
C GLY A 299 3.92 52.16 9.32
N ARG A 300 5.16 52.60 9.12
CA ARG A 300 6.37 51.80 9.45
C ARG A 300 6.70 51.79 10.95
N TRP A 301 6.36 52.85 11.68
CA TRP A 301 6.65 52.97 13.12
C TRP A 301 5.68 52.15 13.99
N VAL A 302 4.42 51.99 13.56
CA VAL A 302 3.42 51.17 14.27
C VAL A 302 3.74 49.67 14.15
N LEU A 303 4.24 49.23 12.99
CA LEU A 303 4.63 47.83 12.78
C LEU A 303 5.90 47.45 13.56
N MET A 304 6.88 48.36 13.69
CA MET A 304 8.06 48.13 14.53
C MET A 304 7.74 48.08 16.02
N GLY A 305 6.77 48.89 16.49
CA GLY A 305 6.32 48.85 17.89
C GLY A 305 5.68 47.52 18.28
N LEU A 306 4.86 46.92 17.40
CA LEU A 306 4.23 45.63 17.62
C LEU A 306 5.23 44.47 17.69
N VAL A 307 6.26 44.47 16.82
CA VAL A 307 7.31 43.43 16.83
C VAL A 307 8.15 43.49 18.12
N ALA A 308 8.45 44.69 18.63
CA ALA A 308 9.18 44.84 19.89
C ALA A 308 8.38 44.32 21.10
N ILE A 309 7.06 44.57 21.14
CA ILE A 309 6.19 44.10 22.22
C ILE A 309 6.07 42.57 22.19
N CYS A 310 5.92 41.95 21.01
CA CYS A 310 5.89 40.50 20.87
C CYS A 310 7.24 39.85 21.28
N GLY A 311 8.37 40.50 20.96
CA GLY A 311 9.68 40.03 21.37
C GLY A 311 9.86 40.02 22.90
N ILE A 312 9.40 41.08 23.58
CA ILE A 312 9.46 41.17 25.05
C ILE A 312 8.55 40.12 25.69
N ALA A 313 7.35 39.92 25.17
CA ALA A 313 6.42 38.89 25.66
C ALA A 313 7.01 37.47 25.51
N GLY A 314 7.70 37.18 24.40
CA GLY A 314 8.39 35.90 24.19
C GLY A 314 9.55 35.66 25.17
N ILE A 315 10.31 36.71 25.50
CA ILE A 315 11.42 36.62 26.48
C ILE A 315 10.87 36.38 27.90
N VAL A 316 9.80 37.07 28.28
CA VAL A 316 9.15 36.84 29.58
C VAL A 316 8.59 35.43 29.67
N TRP A 317 7.97 34.92 28.60
CA TRP A 317 7.46 33.55 28.55
C TRP A 317 8.58 32.51 28.69
N TYR A 318 9.68 32.69 27.96
CA TYR A 318 10.84 31.80 28.03
C TYR A 318 11.51 31.79 29.42
N GLN A 319 11.62 32.95 30.07
CA GLN A 319 12.18 33.05 31.42
C GLN A 319 11.25 32.49 32.51
N SER A 320 9.95 32.41 32.22
CA SER A 320 8.93 31.89 33.14
C SER A 320 8.67 30.38 33.02
N TRP A 321 9.39 29.67 32.14
CA TRP A 321 9.19 28.24 31.93
C TRP A 321 9.72 27.43 33.14
N PRO A 322 8.87 26.74 33.91
CA PRO A 322 9.34 25.94 35.04
C PRO A 322 10.07 24.71 34.50
N SER A 323 11.33 24.54 34.89
CA SER A 323 12.06 23.29 34.65
C SER A 323 11.42 22.18 35.48
N ALA A 324 10.90 21.14 34.81
CA ALA A 324 10.30 19.99 35.46
C ALA A 324 11.38 19.23 36.26
N THR A 325 11.23 19.25 37.57
CA THR A 325 12.05 18.56 38.55
C THR A 325 11.84 17.05 38.45
N THR A 326 12.92 16.31 38.27
CA THR A 326 12.98 14.85 38.40
C THR A 326 12.62 14.46 39.84
N ALA A 327 11.54 13.70 40.02
CA ALA A 327 11.18 13.11 41.30
C ALA A 327 10.92 11.61 41.14
N SER A 328 11.87 10.83 41.66
CA SER A 328 11.74 9.42 42.00
C SER A 328 10.76 9.24 43.16
N ILE A 329 9.72 8.41 43.02
CA ILE A 329 9.03 7.81 44.19
C ILE A 329 8.71 6.34 43.93
N VAL A 330 9.00 5.58 44.98
CA VAL A 330 9.02 4.15 45.19
C VAL A 330 7.63 3.72 45.71
N ASP A 331 7.17 2.57 45.22
CA ASP A 331 6.38 1.52 45.89
C ASP A 331 5.37 1.90 47.00
N SER A 332 4.10 1.52 46.82
CA SER A 332 3.16 1.16 47.92
C SER A 332 1.86 0.55 47.38
N LEU A 333 1.60 -0.69 47.81
CA LEU A 333 0.37 -1.49 47.66
C LEU A 333 -0.63 -1.25 48.83
N ASN A 334 -1.91 -1.59 48.57
CA ASN A 334 -3.10 -1.70 49.45
C ASN A 334 -3.92 -0.41 49.65
N VAL A 335 -5.27 -0.37 49.54
CA VAL A 335 -6.32 -1.25 50.09
C VAL A 335 -7.59 -1.25 49.19
N ALA A 336 -8.36 -2.35 49.28
CA ALA A 336 -9.56 -2.78 48.55
C ALA A 336 -10.89 -2.01 48.72
N HIS A 337 -11.79 -2.06 47.71
CA HIS A 337 -13.07 -2.81 47.71
C HIS A 337 -14.08 -2.36 46.61
N SER A 338 -14.99 -3.30 46.26
CA SER A 338 -16.32 -3.22 45.62
C SER A 338 -16.48 -3.48 44.09
N LEU A 339 -17.10 -4.62 43.80
CA LEU A 339 -17.64 -5.21 42.53
C LEU A 339 -18.87 -4.42 41.98
N PRO A 340 -19.29 -4.51 40.69
CA PRO A 340 -19.85 -5.74 40.09
C PRO A 340 -19.59 -6.04 38.59
N ASP A 341 -19.69 -7.34 38.31
CA ASP A 341 -20.10 -8.07 37.11
C ASP A 341 -20.18 -7.40 35.71
N THR A 342 -19.78 -8.23 34.73
CA THR A 342 -20.13 -8.23 33.30
C THR A 342 -19.11 -7.61 32.34
N VAL A 343 -18.07 -8.38 31.97
CA VAL A 343 -17.55 -8.37 30.59
C VAL A 343 -17.10 -9.78 30.21
N ALA A 344 -17.63 -10.25 29.09
CA ALA A 344 -17.30 -11.53 28.47
C ALA A 344 -15.79 -11.70 28.28
N ALA A 345 -15.32 -12.93 28.51
CA ALA A 345 -13.97 -13.36 28.16
C ALA A 345 -13.75 -13.19 26.65
N LEU A 346 -12.85 -12.26 26.27
CA LEU A 346 -12.25 -12.26 24.95
C LEU A 346 -11.17 -13.36 24.91
N PRO A 347 -11.08 -14.16 23.84
CA PRO A 347 -10.07 -15.20 23.72
C PRO A 347 -8.70 -14.55 23.50
N VAL A 348 -7.72 -14.91 24.35
CA VAL A 348 -6.31 -14.62 24.10
C VAL A 348 -5.92 -15.32 22.79
N PRO A 349 -5.34 -14.64 21.79
CA PRO A 349 -4.97 -15.28 20.54
C PRO A 349 -3.86 -16.30 20.84
N SER A 350 -4.13 -17.57 20.56
CA SER A 350 -3.08 -18.58 20.52
C SER A 350 -2.09 -18.19 19.40
N LEU A 351 -0.93 -17.65 19.75
CA LEU A 351 0.18 -17.45 18.83
C LEU A 351 0.52 -18.80 18.17
N ARG A 352 0.25 -18.92 16.87
CA ARG A 352 0.55 -20.14 16.12
C ARG A 352 2.05 -20.17 15.83
N LEU A 353 2.72 -21.24 16.26
CA LEU A 353 4.15 -21.42 16.00
C LEU A 353 4.47 -21.39 14.50
N ASP A 354 3.54 -21.80 13.64
CA ASP A 354 3.67 -21.72 12.18
C ASP A 354 3.91 -20.29 11.69
N SER A 355 3.28 -19.29 12.33
CA SER A 355 3.48 -17.87 12.03
C SER A 355 4.84 -17.36 12.53
N LEU A 356 5.31 -17.87 13.67
CA LEU A 356 6.63 -17.54 14.23
C LEU A 356 7.76 -18.21 13.43
N LEU A 357 7.55 -19.45 12.98
CA LEU A 357 8.47 -20.16 12.09
C LEU A 357 8.53 -19.47 10.72
N GLN A 358 7.39 -19.06 10.14
CA GLN A 358 7.38 -18.24 8.91
C GLN A 358 8.19 -16.96 9.05
N THR A 359 8.23 -16.37 10.24
CA THR A 359 9.02 -15.18 10.54
C THR A 359 10.51 -15.51 10.68
N ALA A 360 10.87 -16.66 11.24
CA ALA A 360 12.28 -17.09 11.33
C ALA A 360 12.86 -17.65 10.03
N HIS A 361 12.04 -18.26 9.17
CA HIS A 361 12.43 -18.59 7.78
C HIS A 361 12.80 -17.33 6.97
N ARG A 362 12.39 -16.14 7.43
CA ARG A 362 12.69 -14.82 6.83
C ARG A 362 13.90 -14.11 7.46
N SER A 363 14.51 -14.66 8.53
CA SER A 363 15.62 -14.02 9.26
C SER A 363 17.00 -14.48 8.75
N ALA A 364 17.92 -13.54 8.56
CA ALA A 364 19.23 -13.76 7.92
C ALA A 364 20.10 -14.85 8.59
N ASP A 365 19.99 -15.06 9.90
CA ASP A 365 20.83 -16.02 10.65
C ASP A 365 20.21 -17.42 10.77
N HIS A 366 18.98 -17.62 10.25
CA HIS A 366 18.21 -18.87 10.33
C HIS A 366 18.04 -19.40 11.78
N GLN A 367 18.11 -18.50 12.77
CA GLN A 367 17.89 -18.79 14.18
C GLN A 367 16.52 -18.25 14.60
N LEU A 368 15.68 -19.13 15.14
CA LEU A 368 14.40 -18.75 15.74
C LEU A 368 14.60 -18.52 17.23
N VAL A 369 14.64 -17.24 17.64
CA VAL A 369 14.70 -16.85 19.06
C VAL A 369 13.29 -16.57 19.56
N LEU A 370 12.76 -17.44 20.42
CA LEU A 370 11.41 -17.29 20.98
C LEU A 370 11.48 -16.63 22.36
N THR A 371 10.73 -15.54 22.52
CA THR A 371 10.64 -14.74 23.75
C THR A 371 9.55 -15.22 24.72
N ASP A 372 8.63 -16.05 24.24
CA ASP A 372 7.58 -16.61 25.09
C ASP A 372 8.13 -17.66 26.05
N ASP A 373 7.60 -17.71 27.27
CA ASP A 373 8.02 -18.69 28.28
C ASP A 373 7.33 -20.06 28.07
N THR A 374 6.20 -20.09 27.35
CA THR A 374 5.44 -21.31 27.07
C THR A 374 4.75 -21.24 25.71
N LEU A 375 4.97 -22.27 24.89
CA LEU A 375 4.40 -22.43 23.57
C LEU A 375 3.50 -23.66 23.52
N ARG A 376 2.27 -23.49 23.02
CA ARG A 376 1.30 -24.59 22.85
C ARG A 376 1.19 -24.98 21.39
N ILE A 377 1.47 -26.24 21.08
CA ILE A 377 1.44 -26.76 19.69
C ILE A 377 0.49 -27.94 19.56
N ASP A 378 -0.48 -27.83 18.66
CA ASP A 378 -1.48 -28.87 18.36
C ASP A 378 -1.07 -29.78 17.20
N LYS A 379 -0.13 -29.32 16.35
CA LYS A 379 0.49 -30.07 15.25
C LYS A 379 2.01 -30.16 15.42
N PRO A 380 2.66 -31.22 14.90
CA PRO A 380 4.11 -31.36 14.96
C PRO A 380 4.79 -30.27 14.15
N VAL A 381 5.83 -29.70 14.73
CA VAL A 381 6.64 -28.64 14.10
C VAL A 381 7.56 -29.24 13.07
N SER A 382 7.40 -28.91 11.78
CA SER A 382 8.35 -29.36 10.76
C SER A 382 9.49 -28.37 10.59
N LEU A 383 10.72 -28.83 10.81
CA LEU A 383 11.96 -28.09 10.55
C LEU A 383 12.46 -28.44 9.15
N THR A 384 12.21 -27.53 8.21
CA THR A 384 12.58 -27.63 6.79
C THR A 384 13.85 -26.82 6.48
N ASP A 385 14.27 -26.82 5.20
CA ASP A 385 15.62 -26.46 4.74
C ASP A 385 16.14 -25.06 5.14
N SER A 386 15.28 -24.13 5.56
CA SER A 386 15.64 -22.74 5.91
C SER A 386 15.82 -22.46 7.41
N LEU A 387 15.71 -23.44 8.31
CA LEU A 387 15.94 -23.22 9.75
C LEU A 387 17.22 -23.93 10.25
N LEU A 388 18.13 -23.21 10.93
CA LEU A 388 19.42 -23.73 11.44
C LEU A 388 19.41 -23.93 12.98
N ALA A 389 18.69 -23.10 13.74
CA ALA A 389 18.58 -23.26 15.19
C ALA A 389 17.28 -22.73 15.80
N ILE A 390 16.83 -23.32 16.91
CA ILE A 390 15.76 -22.75 17.78
C ILE A 390 16.35 -22.47 19.16
N ILE A 391 16.20 -21.24 19.64
CA ILE A 391 16.78 -20.76 20.90
C ILE A 391 15.69 -20.11 21.76
N GLY A 392 15.35 -20.71 22.90
CA GLY A 392 14.49 -20.06 23.90
C GLY A 392 15.26 -19.02 24.71
N ARG A 393 14.78 -17.78 24.81
CA ARG A 393 15.50 -16.72 25.55
C ARG A 393 15.54 -16.96 27.07
N ASN A 394 14.43 -17.42 27.66
CA ASN A 394 14.26 -17.62 29.12
C ASN A 394 13.80 -19.04 29.53
N GLN A 395 14.15 -20.06 28.73
CA GLN A 395 13.73 -21.48 28.86
C GLN A 395 12.31 -21.71 28.32
N LEU A 396 12.23 -21.91 27.00
CA LEU A 396 10.95 -22.05 26.29
C LEU A 396 10.33 -23.41 26.58
N THR A 397 9.12 -23.44 27.16
CA THR A 397 8.39 -24.69 27.39
C THR A 397 7.40 -24.96 26.26
N VAL A 398 7.67 -25.97 25.43
CA VAL A 398 6.77 -26.47 24.39
C VAL A 398 5.86 -27.55 24.98
N ILE A 399 4.54 -27.30 25.00
CA ILE A 399 3.56 -28.22 25.58
C ILE A 399 2.45 -28.59 24.60
N ALA A 400 1.97 -29.83 24.68
CA ALA A 400 0.75 -30.25 23.99
C ALA A 400 -0.49 -29.61 24.66
N PRO A 401 -1.50 -29.15 23.89
CA PRO A 401 -2.79 -28.72 24.43
C PRO A 401 -3.43 -29.81 25.28
N ARG A 402 -4.10 -29.41 26.38
CA ARG A 402 -4.69 -30.33 27.37
C ARG A 402 -5.73 -31.30 26.78
N ASP A 403 -6.39 -30.90 25.68
CA ASP A 403 -7.46 -31.67 25.05
C ASP A 403 -7.00 -32.50 23.85
N SER A 404 -5.71 -32.43 23.49
CA SER A 404 -5.14 -33.23 22.40
C SER A 404 -4.70 -34.60 22.93
N ALA A 405 -5.65 -35.53 23.05
CA ALA A 405 -5.38 -36.94 23.36
C ALA A 405 -4.43 -37.63 22.35
N ASN A 406 -4.10 -36.97 21.23
CA ASN A 406 -3.36 -37.53 20.09
C ASN A 406 -2.12 -36.72 19.66
N SER A 407 -1.55 -35.83 20.49
CA SER A 407 -0.27 -35.17 20.13
C SER A 407 0.90 -36.17 20.22
N MET A 408 1.11 -36.91 19.13
CA MET A 408 2.05 -38.03 19.03
C MET A 408 3.51 -37.59 18.84
N LEU A 409 3.74 -36.38 18.32
CA LEU A 409 5.06 -35.87 17.97
C LEU A 409 5.13 -34.36 18.20
N ALA A 410 6.18 -33.87 18.87
CA ALA A 410 6.37 -32.43 19.08
C ALA A 410 7.05 -31.76 17.87
N MET A 411 8.11 -32.37 17.35
CA MET A 411 8.91 -31.77 16.27
C MET A 411 9.42 -32.83 15.29
N ARG A 412 9.36 -32.53 14.00
CA ARG A 412 9.91 -33.32 12.90
C ARG A 412 11.01 -32.55 12.19
N VAL A 413 12.10 -33.24 11.86
CA VAL A 413 13.24 -32.69 11.13
C VAL A 413 13.36 -33.41 9.79
N GLU A 414 13.13 -32.68 8.70
CA GLU A 414 13.07 -33.25 7.34
C GLU A 414 14.27 -32.85 6.45
N ARG A 415 15.25 -32.14 7.02
CA ARG A 415 16.43 -31.60 6.33
C ARG A 415 17.70 -32.45 6.51
N ARG A 416 18.64 -32.38 5.55
CA ARG A 416 20.04 -32.83 5.71
C ARG A 416 20.96 -31.75 6.30
N GLY A 417 21.78 -32.08 7.29
CA GLY A 417 22.73 -31.14 7.93
C GLY A 417 22.55 -31.00 9.45
N THR A 418 23.32 -30.12 10.08
CA THR A 418 23.31 -29.95 11.54
C THR A 418 22.23 -28.97 11.99
N ILE A 419 21.41 -29.37 12.97
CA ILE A 419 20.39 -28.54 13.60
C ILE A 419 20.67 -28.44 15.10
N GLN A 420 20.63 -27.21 15.62
CA GLN A 420 20.90 -26.92 17.02
C GLN A 420 19.63 -26.49 17.76
N LEU A 421 19.30 -27.16 18.86
CA LEU A 421 18.17 -26.81 19.71
C LEU A 421 18.68 -26.42 21.09
N ASN A 422 18.36 -25.20 21.52
CA ASN A 422 18.92 -24.59 22.72
C ASN A 422 17.82 -24.09 23.67
N ASN A 423 17.95 -24.44 24.96
CA ASN A 423 17.15 -23.91 26.07
C ASN A 423 15.63 -24.14 25.94
N LEU A 424 15.25 -25.42 25.81
CA LEU A 424 13.87 -25.87 25.52
C LEU A 424 13.40 -26.92 26.54
N ILE A 425 12.11 -26.89 26.89
CA ILE A 425 11.45 -27.97 27.63
C ILE A 425 10.31 -28.51 26.78
N ILE A 426 10.36 -29.77 26.35
CA ILE A 426 9.28 -30.41 25.59
C ILE A 426 8.47 -31.28 26.55
N SER A 427 7.15 -31.03 26.67
CA SER A 427 6.29 -31.74 27.61
C SER A 427 4.94 -32.17 27.08
N GLY A 428 4.54 -33.42 27.37
CA GLY A 428 3.21 -33.94 27.08
C GLY A 428 3.01 -34.52 25.67
N PHE A 429 4.09 -34.96 25.02
CA PHE A 429 4.05 -35.60 23.70
C PHE A 429 4.48 -37.06 23.78
N LYS A 430 3.94 -37.94 22.94
CA LYS A 430 4.42 -39.34 22.91
C LYS A 430 5.87 -39.43 22.41
N THR A 431 6.20 -38.70 21.34
CA THR A 431 7.56 -38.56 20.81
C THR A 431 7.97 -37.09 20.86
N GLY A 432 9.17 -36.79 21.35
CA GLY A 432 9.70 -35.43 21.38
C GLY A 432 10.10 -34.97 19.99
N ILE A 433 11.20 -35.51 19.47
CA ILE A 433 11.78 -35.11 18.17
C ILE A 433 11.90 -36.33 17.26
N GLU A 434 11.49 -36.20 16.00
CA GLU A 434 11.68 -37.20 14.96
C GLU A 434 12.59 -36.67 13.85
N THR A 435 13.55 -37.47 13.40
CA THR A 435 14.40 -37.15 12.23
C THR A 435 14.14 -38.14 11.09
N THR A 436 13.92 -37.63 9.87
CA THR A 436 13.58 -38.45 8.70
C THR A 436 14.67 -38.48 7.61
N GLY A 437 15.77 -37.73 7.77
CA GLY A 437 16.88 -37.64 6.81
C GLY A 437 18.29 -37.63 7.45
N GLU A 438 19.32 -37.23 6.69
CA GLU A 438 20.73 -37.08 7.16
C GLU A 438 20.92 -35.86 8.09
N ALA A 439 20.04 -35.71 9.08
CA ALA A 439 20.08 -34.62 10.05
C ALA A 439 21.01 -34.96 11.23
N ARG A 440 21.93 -34.07 11.57
CA ARG A 440 22.72 -34.14 12.81
C ARG A 440 22.06 -33.25 13.86
N LEU A 441 21.58 -33.84 14.95
CA LEU A 441 20.89 -33.10 16.01
C LEU A 441 21.87 -32.76 17.15
N VAL A 442 21.96 -31.47 17.49
CA VAL A 442 22.74 -30.99 18.64
C VAL A 442 21.78 -30.35 19.64
N LEU A 443 21.70 -30.91 20.84
CA LEU A 443 20.80 -30.47 21.90
C LEU A 443 21.58 -29.83 23.04
N ASN A 444 21.28 -28.58 23.41
CA ASN A 444 21.91 -27.89 24.53
C ASN A 444 20.84 -27.34 25.49
N LYS A 445 20.87 -27.77 26.76
CA LYS A 445 19.84 -27.41 27.76
C LYS A 445 18.39 -27.70 27.27
N VAL A 446 18.21 -28.86 26.63
CA VAL A 446 16.90 -29.36 26.20
C VAL A 446 16.43 -30.45 27.17
N TYR A 447 15.23 -30.30 27.71
CA TYR A 447 14.65 -31.24 28.68
C TYR A 447 13.32 -31.83 28.16
N PHE A 448 13.08 -33.10 28.44
CA PHE A 448 11.84 -33.78 28.07
C PHE A 448 11.08 -34.17 29.34
N LYS A 449 9.80 -33.78 29.45
CA LYS A 449 8.98 -34.01 30.64
C LYS A 449 7.64 -34.64 30.26
N ARG A 450 7.34 -35.85 30.74
CA ARG A 450 6.15 -36.61 30.29
C ARG A 450 6.18 -36.80 28.77
N VAL A 451 7.30 -37.33 28.28
CA VAL A 451 7.51 -37.71 26.88
C VAL A 451 8.02 -39.15 26.85
N ASP A 452 7.35 -40.03 26.12
CA ASP A 452 7.66 -41.47 26.15
C ASP A 452 8.95 -41.77 25.38
N LEU A 453 9.13 -41.12 24.22
CA LEU A 453 10.31 -41.27 23.37
C LEU A 453 10.94 -39.89 23.08
N PRO A 454 12.03 -39.50 23.75
CA PRO A 454 12.63 -38.17 23.58
C PRO A 454 13.07 -37.85 22.15
N VAL A 455 13.79 -38.78 21.50
CA VAL A 455 14.26 -38.64 20.12
C VAL A 455 14.07 -39.95 19.37
N ARG A 456 13.46 -39.90 18.18
CA ARG A 456 13.33 -41.01 17.23
C ARG A 456 14.13 -40.68 15.97
N ALA A 457 15.25 -41.37 15.76
CA ALA A 457 16.13 -41.12 14.61
C ALA A 457 16.11 -42.26 13.59
N ALA A 458 16.13 -41.92 12.30
CA ALA A 458 16.42 -42.87 11.22
C ALA A 458 17.93 -43.23 11.25
N ILE A 459 18.25 -44.51 11.44
CA ILE A 459 19.57 -44.98 11.91
C ILE A 459 20.67 -44.89 10.83
N ARG A 460 21.82 -44.28 11.18
CA ARG A 460 23.18 -44.72 10.80
C ARG A 460 24.14 -44.52 11.99
N GLN A 461 25.03 -45.49 12.22
CA GLN A 461 25.83 -45.72 13.45
C GLN A 461 26.94 -44.69 13.76
N ASP A 462 27.03 -43.62 12.98
CA ASP A 462 28.18 -42.71 12.91
C ASP A 462 27.92 -41.31 13.50
N THR A 463 26.77 -41.10 14.16
CA THR A 463 26.40 -39.79 14.75
C THR A 463 26.78 -39.58 16.23
N CYS A 464 27.69 -40.41 16.78
CA CYS A 464 28.13 -40.31 18.17
C CYS A 464 29.64 -40.07 18.28
N LEU A 465 30.16 -39.00 17.67
CA LEU A 465 31.47 -38.46 18.03
C LEU A 465 31.24 -37.04 18.56
N ASN A 466 31.46 -36.88 19.87
CA ASN A 466 31.38 -35.66 20.68
C ASN A 466 30.00 -35.15 21.18
N THR A 467 28.99 -36.02 21.31
CA THR A 467 27.77 -35.65 22.04
C THR A 467 27.85 -36.13 23.49
N ILE A 468 28.12 -35.21 24.42
CA ILE A 468 27.83 -35.44 25.84
C ILE A 468 26.32 -35.37 26.01
N ILE A 469 25.65 -36.52 26.06
CA ILE A 469 24.25 -36.60 26.48
C ILE A 469 24.24 -36.55 28.02
N SER A 470 24.18 -35.35 28.60
CA SER A 470 23.90 -35.21 30.03
C SER A 470 22.41 -35.43 30.27
N ILE A 471 22.02 -36.68 30.52
CA ILE A 471 20.67 -37.02 30.99
C ILE A 471 20.59 -36.66 32.48
N ALA A 472 20.20 -35.41 32.78
CA ALA A 472 19.81 -35.05 34.14
C ALA A 472 18.38 -35.55 34.39
N VAL A 473 18.24 -36.79 34.90
CA VAL A 473 16.97 -37.28 35.42
C VAL A 473 16.70 -36.60 36.76
N GLN A 474 16.03 -35.45 36.74
CA GLN A 474 15.55 -34.85 37.98
C GLN A 474 14.27 -35.59 38.41
N LYS A 475 14.43 -36.61 39.27
CA LYS A 475 13.32 -37.15 40.07
C LYS A 475 12.86 -36.03 41.01
N GLN A 476 11.78 -35.33 40.66
CA GLN A 476 11.06 -34.55 41.66
C GLN A 476 10.29 -35.51 42.55
N SER A 477 10.76 -35.61 43.79
CA SER A 477 10.08 -36.24 44.91
C SER A 477 8.73 -35.57 45.15
N VAL A 478 7.69 -36.40 45.22
CA VAL A 478 6.36 -36.02 45.71
C VAL A 478 6.49 -35.62 47.19
N PRO A 479 5.99 -34.46 47.63
CA PRO A 479 5.80 -34.24 49.06
C PRO A 479 4.56 -35.03 49.49
N THR A 480 4.76 -36.29 49.87
CA THR A 480 3.79 -37.04 50.67
C THR A 480 3.81 -36.45 52.07
N LYS A 481 2.86 -35.56 52.38
CA LYS A 481 2.48 -35.31 53.76
C LYS A 481 1.44 -36.38 54.15
N PRO A 482 1.68 -37.18 55.20
CA PRO A 482 0.80 -38.26 55.58
C PRO A 482 -0.49 -37.71 56.19
N ILE A 483 -1.62 -38.18 55.67
CA ILE A 483 -2.85 -38.23 56.45
C ILE A 483 -2.68 -39.45 57.36
N HIS A 484 -2.57 -39.20 58.66
CA HIS A 484 -2.66 -40.23 59.70
C HIS A 484 -3.98 -40.01 60.48
N PRO A 485 -4.46 -41.09 61.13
CA PRO A 485 -5.81 -41.65 60.97
C PRO A 485 -6.94 -40.91 61.68
#